data_AF-A0A4V6A005-F1
#
_entry.id   AF-A0A4V6A005-F1
#
_cell.length_a   1.000
_cell.length_b   1.000
_cell.length_c   1.000
_cell.angle_alpha   90.00
_cell.angle_beta   90.00
_cell.angle_gamma   90.00
#
_symmetry.space_group_name_H-M   'P 1'
#
loop_
_entity.id
_entity.type
_entity.pdbx_description
1 polymer ?
#
loop_
_entity_poly.entity_id
_entity_poly.type
_entity_poly.pdbx_seq_one_letter_code
_entity_poly.pdbx_strand_id
1 'polypeptide(L)'
;MPTGEDPVLAEPVASTEAEDNASPRTPHAIHEAGDAIGLERRLEASTSARDGNFYVALGLPILQGVVGNKKEALAVGVPIELSTNAFGFVLPALPVWQYEIEIEGLLAGSERRVFFTKRSPDDAFKIRKSQECRRLFQAIKHKYAHSFSEDNETYFYDNQGLLFAIAPLDLSLNEKMDCMLTAEELAALSPPTYASFSEVIVTIKNVAANPMTVGHVMTYTSQVLENNSRRLQQFLEVLTSQHMLANPNEFLTYGTRSAYLLDTSAHGLEAGHLTKDKEIKIGCEKSVKLVEGPMRGGQPDGKAVALIDVKKTPFHIPEGTVLDKARAILNREPKPSDAPRLKKDLAELVVYTKHTSKEHRYVVENVIADTAVSMTFPWTEEGREVTLSEFFVQKYRQNIRTGKPSSRTPEAPCHAILWTSEHGDYSNLEPPGLSVPAQRYKEMIKLAWYKTGYLEEHPAEFVTPEKFCFRSRIWTLSARAVSWLCFSARIVCITVALTRR
;
A
#
# COMPACT_ATOMS: atom_id res chain seq x y z
N MET A 1 61.75 -0.64 33.03
CA MET A 1 63.05 -1.34 32.92
C MET A 1 62.92 -2.66 33.68
N PRO A 2 63.30 -3.82 33.13
CA PRO A 2 63.94 -4.09 31.83
C PRO A 2 63.01 -4.89 30.86
N THR A 3 62.97 -4.53 29.57
CA THR A 3 63.49 -5.25 28.37
C THR A 3 62.77 -6.58 28.08
N GLY A 4 62.17 -6.86 26.93
CA GLY A 4 62.33 -6.35 25.57
C GLY A 4 62.38 -7.60 24.66
N GLU A 5 61.56 -7.65 23.60
CA GLU A 5 61.78 -8.35 22.32
C GLU A 5 60.47 -8.33 21.49
N ASP A 6 60.51 -7.61 20.37
CA ASP A 6 59.51 -7.67 19.29
C ASP A 6 59.61 -8.99 18.54
N PRO A 7 58.54 -9.40 17.84
CA PRO A 7 58.79 -9.78 16.44
C PRO A 7 57.73 -9.31 15.43
N VAL A 8 58.28 -8.68 14.37
CA VAL A 8 58.11 -9.01 12.95
C VAL A 8 56.70 -8.94 12.34
N LEU A 9 56.50 -7.86 11.59
CA LEU A 9 55.56 -7.72 10.48
C LEU A 9 55.83 -8.78 9.39
N ALA A 10 54.80 -9.53 9.01
CA ALA A 10 54.76 -10.30 7.78
C ALA A 10 53.60 -9.80 6.92
N GLU A 11 53.94 -9.25 5.75
CA GLU A 11 52.99 -9.09 4.64
C GLU A 11 52.47 -10.46 4.17
N PRO A 12 51.32 -10.48 3.50
CA PRO A 12 51.28 -11.32 2.31
C PRO A 12 50.69 -10.61 1.07
N VAL A 13 51.57 -10.53 0.07
CA VAL A 13 51.40 -11.09 -1.29
C VAL A 13 50.13 -10.72 -2.05
N ALA A 14 50.35 -9.87 -3.05
CA ALA A 14 49.47 -9.68 -4.20
C ALA A 14 49.30 -10.99 -5.00
N SER A 15 48.04 -11.34 -5.28
CA SER A 15 47.68 -12.27 -6.34
C SER A 15 46.79 -11.55 -7.37
N THR A 16 47.34 -11.40 -8.57
CA THR A 16 46.65 -11.09 -9.82
C THR A 16 45.78 -12.26 -10.29
N GLU A 17 44.92 -11.96 -11.28
CA GLU A 17 43.98 -12.84 -12.01
C GLU A 17 42.57 -12.93 -11.38
N ALA A 18 41.44 -12.75 -12.07
CA ALA A 18 41.15 -12.53 -13.49
C ALA A 18 39.82 -11.77 -13.62
N GLU A 19 39.68 -11.00 -14.70
CA GLU A 19 38.40 -10.43 -15.15
C GLU A 19 37.40 -11.57 -15.40
N ASP A 20 36.27 -11.56 -14.69
CA ASP A 20 35.12 -12.39 -15.06
C ASP A 20 33.90 -11.47 -15.26
N ASN A 21 33.49 -11.40 -16.53
CA ASN A 21 32.35 -10.65 -17.04
C ASN A 21 31.05 -11.26 -16.51
N ALA A 22 30.57 -10.78 -15.36
CA ALA A 22 29.23 -11.07 -14.88
C ALA A 22 28.29 -9.90 -15.17
N SER A 23 27.43 -10.06 -16.17
CA SER A 23 26.26 -9.21 -16.45
C SER A 23 25.51 -8.84 -15.16
N PRO A 24 25.03 -7.59 -15.00
CA PRO A 24 24.31 -7.20 -13.80
C PRO A 24 23.02 -8.01 -13.68
N ARG A 25 22.97 -8.86 -12.66
CA ARG A 25 21.76 -9.56 -12.23
C ARG A 25 20.68 -8.53 -11.92
N THR A 26 19.52 -8.73 -12.53
CA THR A 26 18.25 -8.05 -12.25
C THR A 26 18.01 -7.94 -10.74
N PRO A 27 17.62 -6.76 -10.20
CA PRO A 27 17.17 -6.67 -8.83
C PRO A 27 15.86 -7.44 -8.70
N HIS A 28 15.83 -8.41 -7.80
CA HIS A 28 14.61 -9.11 -7.41
C HIS A 28 13.56 -8.10 -6.94
N ALA A 29 12.41 -8.11 -7.63
CA ALA A 29 11.19 -7.49 -7.16
C ALA A 29 10.86 -8.05 -5.77
N ILE A 30 10.62 -7.16 -4.81
CA ILE A 30 10.10 -7.50 -3.48
C ILE A 30 8.68 -8.01 -3.72
N HIS A 31 8.53 -9.33 -3.83
CA HIS A 31 7.23 -9.95 -4.06
C HIS A 31 6.34 -9.78 -2.84
N GLU A 32 5.15 -9.26 -3.12
CA GLU A 32 4.02 -9.01 -2.23
C GLU A 32 3.55 -10.29 -1.52
N ALA A 33 3.84 -10.39 -0.21
CA ALA A 33 3.19 -11.33 0.71
C ALA A 33 2.22 -10.63 1.69
N GLY A 34 2.03 -9.32 1.52
CA GLY A 34 1.11 -8.48 2.31
C GLY A 34 -0.32 -8.43 1.75
N ASP A 35 -0.50 -8.71 0.45
CA ASP A 35 -1.75 -8.46 -0.27
C ASP A 35 -2.81 -9.56 -0.13
N ALA A 36 -2.43 -10.75 0.33
CA ALA A 36 -3.33 -11.91 0.38
C ALA A 36 -4.48 -11.78 1.40
N ILE A 37 -4.30 -11.08 2.53
CA ILE A 37 -5.19 -11.27 3.70
C ILE A 37 -6.60 -10.65 3.53
N GLY A 38 -6.70 -9.58 2.74
CA GLY A 38 -8.00 -8.92 2.47
C GLY A 38 -8.72 -9.50 1.26
N LEU A 39 -7.96 -9.96 0.26
CA LEU A 39 -8.47 -10.65 -0.91
C LEU A 39 -8.93 -12.07 -0.53
N GLU A 40 -8.19 -12.76 0.32
CA GLU A 40 -8.54 -14.08 0.88
C GLU A 40 -9.89 -14.03 1.58
N ARG A 41 -10.24 -13.02 2.40
CA ARG A 41 -11.57 -13.01 3.05
C ARG A 41 -12.74 -12.84 2.08
N ARG A 42 -12.56 -12.10 0.98
CA ARG A 42 -13.61 -11.92 -0.03
C ARG A 42 -13.65 -13.06 -1.04
N LEU A 43 -12.50 -13.63 -1.40
CA LEU A 43 -12.42 -14.87 -2.17
C LEU A 43 -12.89 -16.05 -1.31
N GLU A 44 -12.31 -16.39 -0.17
CA GLU A 44 -12.74 -17.50 0.70
C GLU A 44 -14.25 -17.47 1.01
N ALA A 45 -14.86 -16.31 1.25
CA ALA A 45 -16.32 -16.21 1.45
C ALA A 45 -17.14 -16.35 0.14
N SER A 46 -16.66 -15.82 -1.00
CA SER A 46 -17.39 -15.88 -2.28
C SER A 46 -17.08 -17.12 -3.12
N THR A 47 -15.95 -17.76 -2.85
CA THR A 47 -15.33 -18.84 -3.61
C THR A 47 -15.53 -20.17 -2.87
N SER A 48 -15.54 -20.23 -1.52
CA SER A 48 -16.00 -21.46 -0.82
C SER A 48 -17.49 -21.77 -1.08
N ALA A 49 -18.35 -20.74 -1.14
CA ALA A 49 -19.78 -20.92 -1.40
C ALA A 49 -20.11 -21.18 -2.89
N ARG A 50 -19.30 -20.68 -3.83
CA ARG A 50 -19.46 -20.94 -5.27
C ARG A 50 -18.81 -22.25 -5.71
N ASP A 51 -17.63 -22.57 -5.20
CA ASP A 51 -16.91 -23.79 -5.55
C ASP A 51 -17.53 -25.02 -4.90
N GLY A 52 -17.96 -24.93 -3.64
CA GLY A 52 -18.67 -26.04 -2.98
C GLY A 52 -19.93 -26.46 -3.75
N ASN A 53 -20.71 -25.49 -4.25
CA ASN A 53 -21.89 -25.77 -5.08
C ASN A 53 -21.53 -26.28 -6.48
N PHE A 54 -20.39 -25.87 -7.05
CA PHE A 54 -19.90 -26.33 -8.35
C PHE A 54 -19.41 -27.78 -8.30
N TYR A 55 -18.62 -28.16 -7.28
CA TYR A 55 -18.14 -29.54 -7.10
C TYR A 55 -19.29 -30.49 -6.74
N VAL A 56 -20.24 -30.06 -5.89
CA VAL A 56 -21.44 -30.84 -5.57
C VAL A 56 -22.33 -31.02 -6.80
N ALA A 57 -22.48 -29.99 -7.66
CA ALA A 57 -23.23 -30.10 -8.92
C ALA A 57 -22.57 -31.04 -9.95
N LEU A 58 -21.25 -31.26 -9.85
CA LEU A 58 -20.49 -32.19 -10.68
C LEU A 58 -20.37 -33.59 -10.07
N GLY A 59 -20.96 -33.85 -8.90
CA GLY A 59 -20.84 -35.12 -8.18
C GLY A 59 -19.41 -35.44 -7.72
N LEU A 60 -18.54 -34.43 -7.65
CA LEU A 60 -17.15 -34.58 -7.22
C LEU A 60 -17.05 -34.38 -5.70
N PRO A 61 -16.36 -35.28 -4.97
CA PRO A 61 -16.14 -35.10 -3.55
C PRO A 61 -15.29 -33.85 -3.31
N ILE A 62 -15.73 -32.97 -2.41
CA ILE A 62 -14.91 -31.86 -1.93
C ILE A 62 -13.74 -32.47 -1.18
N LEU A 63 -12.56 -32.48 -1.79
CA LEU A 63 -11.31 -32.89 -1.14
C LEU A 63 -10.99 -31.87 -0.06
N GLN A 64 -11.36 -32.16 1.19
CA GLN A 64 -10.91 -31.39 2.34
C GLN A 64 -9.38 -31.38 2.32
N GLY A 65 -8.79 -30.18 2.30
CA GLY A 65 -7.34 -30.02 2.40
C GLY A 65 -6.86 -30.49 3.77
N VAL A 66 -6.46 -31.75 3.87
CA VAL A 66 -5.78 -32.29 5.06
C VAL A 66 -4.30 -32.00 4.91
N VAL A 67 -3.70 -31.32 5.89
CA VAL A 67 -2.25 -31.20 5.95
C VAL A 67 -1.70 -32.61 6.06
N GLY A 68 -0.86 -33.03 5.11
CA GLY A 68 -0.26 -34.36 5.13
C GLY A 68 0.32 -34.67 6.52
N ASN A 69 0.07 -35.88 7.02
CA ASN A 69 0.51 -36.28 8.36
C ASN A 69 1.96 -35.87 8.59
N LYS A 70 2.20 -35.13 9.67
CA LYS A 70 3.55 -34.75 10.10
C LYS A 70 4.39 -36.02 10.15
N LYS A 71 5.37 -36.13 9.25
CA LYS A 71 6.34 -37.21 9.31
C LYS A 71 7.08 -37.08 10.64
N GLU A 72 7.18 -38.17 11.38
CA GLU A 72 7.99 -38.18 12.60
C GLU A 72 9.39 -37.69 12.25
N ALA A 73 9.92 -36.79 13.09
CA ALA A 73 11.27 -36.28 12.90
C ALA A 73 12.23 -37.47 12.97
N LEU A 74 12.95 -37.74 11.88
CA LEU A 74 13.95 -38.79 11.85
C LEU A 74 15.03 -38.47 12.91
N ALA A 75 15.31 -39.42 13.80
CA ALA A 75 16.32 -39.29 14.85
C ALA A 75 17.74 -39.42 14.27
N VAL A 76 18.06 -38.61 13.27
CA VAL A 76 19.34 -38.60 12.57
C VAL A 76 20.09 -37.35 12.98
N GLY A 77 21.33 -37.54 13.43
CA GLY A 77 22.24 -36.46 13.81
C GLY A 77 22.42 -36.28 15.32
N VAL A 78 23.38 -35.44 15.67
CA VAL A 78 23.64 -35.06 17.06
C VAL A 78 22.77 -33.85 17.42
N PRO A 79 22.04 -33.86 18.55
CA PRO A 79 21.25 -32.71 18.99
C PRO A 79 22.13 -31.47 19.17
N ILE A 80 21.67 -30.33 18.66
CA ILE A 80 22.30 -29.03 18.87
C ILE A 80 21.29 -28.05 19.46
N GLU A 81 21.75 -27.21 20.37
CA GLU A 81 20.94 -26.13 20.93
C GLU A 81 20.96 -24.94 19.99
N LEU A 82 19.78 -24.40 19.67
CA LEU A 82 19.60 -23.29 18.73
C LEU A 82 18.85 -22.16 19.40
N SER A 83 19.33 -20.93 19.17
CA SER A 83 18.56 -19.72 19.44
C SER A 83 17.85 -19.28 18.17
N THR A 84 16.62 -18.81 18.31
CA THR A 84 15.82 -18.29 17.19
C THR A 84 15.34 -16.88 17.50
N ASN A 85 14.86 -16.19 16.48
CA ASN A 85 14.19 -14.90 16.58
C ASN A 85 12.69 -15.03 16.95
N ALA A 86 12.28 -16.19 17.49
CA ALA A 86 10.91 -16.47 17.89
C ALA A 86 10.71 -16.23 19.39
N PHE A 87 9.86 -15.27 19.73
CA PHE A 87 9.55 -14.87 21.10
C PHE A 87 8.16 -15.38 21.48
N GLY A 88 8.09 -16.28 22.46
CA GLY A 88 6.82 -16.86 22.92
C GLY A 88 5.98 -15.86 23.71
N PHE A 89 4.68 -15.80 23.41
CA PHE A 89 3.74 -15.02 24.20
C PHE A 89 3.34 -15.76 25.48
N VAL A 90 3.13 -14.99 26.55
CA VAL A 90 2.39 -15.45 27.75
C VAL A 90 0.98 -14.89 27.65
N LEU A 91 0.02 -15.74 27.31
CA LEU A 91 -1.35 -15.33 26.97
C LEU A 91 -2.34 -15.73 28.06
N PRO A 92 -3.13 -14.79 28.60
CA PRO A 92 -4.20 -15.11 29.53
C PRO A 92 -5.41 -15.73 28.79
N ALA A 93 -6.22 -16.50 29.51
CA ALA A 93 -7.52 -16.97 29.02
C ALA A 93 -8.57 -15.84 29.08
N LEU A 94 -8.41 -14.85 28.21
CA LEU A 94 -9.27 -13.66 28.13
C LEU A 94 -10.09 -13.65 26.83
N PRO A 95 -11.39 -13.31 26.88
CA PRO A 95 -12.20 -13.12 25.69
C PRO A 95 -11.84 -11.82 24.96
N VAL A 96 -11.80 -11.88 23.63
CA VAL A 96 -11.57 -10.73 22.74
C VAL A 96 -12.60 -10.76 21.61
N TRP A 97 -13.29 -9.64 21.43
CA TRP A 97 -14.27 -9.41 20.38
C TRP A 97 -13.60 -8.85 19.13
N GLN A 98 -14.19 -9.14 17.97
CA GLN A 98 -13.66 -8.72 16.66
C GLN A 98 -14.75 -8.03 15.86
N TYR A 99 -14.41 -6.85 15.37
CA TYR A 99 -15.28 -5.99 14.58
C TYR A 99 -14.60 -5.60 13.26
N GLU A 100 -15.41 -5.32 12.26
CA GLU A 100 -14.98 -4.66 11.03
C GLU A 100 -15.28 -3.18 11.12
N ILE A 101 -14.34 -2.34 10.70
CA ILE A 101 -14.49 -0.89 10.64
C ILE A 101 -14.47 -0.43 9.18
N GLU A 102 -15.45 0.38 8.81
CA GLU A 102 -15.46 1.12 7.56
C GLU A 102 -15.55 2.61 7.84
N ILE A 103 -14.73 3.41 7.15
CA ILE A 103 -14.73 4.87 7.31
C ILE A 103 -14.87 5.49 5.92
N GLU A 104 -15.94 6.26 5.75
CA GLU A 104 -16.26 6.96 4.50
C GLU A 104 -16.60 8.43 4.75
N GLY A 105 -16.14 9.32 3.86
CA GLY A 105 -16.46 10.74 3.90
C GLY A 105 -17.32 11.15 2.71
N LEU A 106 -18.35 11.94 2.96
CA LEU A 106 -19.21 12.53 1.92
C LEU A 106 -18.68 13.91 1.54
N LEU A 107 -18.45 14.17 0.25
CA LEU A 107 -17.96 15.46 -0.22
C LEU A 107 -19.06 16.51 -0.22
N ALA A 108 -18.77 17.70 0.30
CA ALA A 108 -19.72 18.80 0.36
C ALA A 108 -20.20 19.20 -1.06
N GLY A 109 -21.52 19.30 -1.23
CA GLY A 109 -22.13 19.63 -2.52
C GLY A 109 -22.07 18.51 -3.57
N SER A 110 -21.79 17.26 -3.15
CA SER A 110 -21.71 16.10 -4.05
C SER A 110 -22.20 14.82 -3.36
N GLU A 111 -22.68 13.85 -4.15
CA GLU A 111 -22.97 12.50 -3.65
C GLU A 111 -21.73 11.59 -3.62
N ARG A 112 -20.56 12.12 -4.00
CA ARG A 112 -19.32 11.35 -4.07
C ARG A 112 -18.79 11.03 -2.68
N ARG A 113 -18.46 9.75 -2.48
CA ARG A 113 -17.88 9.20 -1.25
C ARG A 113 -16.39 8.95 -1.40
N VAL A 114 -15.65 9.21 -0.33
CA VAL A 114 -14.22 8.90 -0.20
C VAL A 114 -14.07 7.83 0.88
N PHE A 115 -13.53 6.67 0.50
CA PHE A 115 -13.31 5.56 1.42
C PHE A 115 -11.89 5.60 1.98
N PHE A 116 -11.78 5.83 3.29
CA PHE A 116 -10.51 5.89 4.01
C PHE A 116 -9.98 4.49 4.32
N THR A 117 -10.86 3.54 4.63
CA THR A 117 -10.50 2.14 4.91
C THR A 117 -10.26 1.31 3.63
N LYS A 118 -10.63 1.83 2.45
CA LYS A 118 -10.33 1.16 1.17
C LYS A 118 -8.83 1.23 0.90
N ARG A 119 -8.23 0.05 0.70
CA ARG A 119 -6.82 -0.12 0.33
C ARG A 119 -6.49 0.67 -0.94
N SER A 120 -5.38 1.38 -0.91
CA SER A 120 -4.72 1.94 -2.10
C SER A 120 -3.61 0.98 -2.52
N PRO A 121 -3.28 0.81 -3.80
CA PRO A 121 -2.10 0.04 -4.21
C PRO A 121 -0.79 0.72 -3.75
N ASP A 122 -0.78 2.05 -3.70
CA ASP A 122 0.42 2.85 -3.41
C ASP A 122 0.57 3.11 -1.91
N ASP A 123 1.77 2.82 -1.40
CA ASP A 123 2.07 2.88 0.02
C ASP A 123 1.99 4.28 0.61
N ALA A 124 2.33 5.33 -0.14
CA ALA A 124 2.27 6.71 0.37
C ALA A 124 0.81 7.12 0.66
N PHE A 125 -0.15 6.61 -0.12
CA PHE A 125 -1.57 6.78 0.17
C PHE A 125 -2.03 5.89 1.33
N LYS A 126 -1.55 4.64 1.42
CA LYS A 126 -1.86 3.74 2.55
C LYS A 126 -1.46 4.36 3.90
N ILE A 127 -0.24 4.89 4.00
CA ILE A 127 0.29 5.49 5.25
C ILE A 127 -0.58 6.68 5.68
N ARG A 128 -0.91 7.57 4.75
CA ARG A 128 -1.76 8.73 5.05
C ARG A 128 -3.16 8.30 5.48
N LYS A 129 -3.82 7.41 4.72
CA LYS A 129 -5.16 6.92 5.05
C LYS A 129 -5.19 6.26 6.43
N SER A 130 -4.16 5.50 6.78
CA SER A 130 -4.00 4.91 8.12
C SER A 130 -4.01 5.98 9.22
N GLN A 131 -3.28 7.08 9.03
CA GLN A 131 -3.30 8.19 10.00
C GLN A 131 -4.67 8.88 10.08
N GLU A 132 -5.35 9.07 8.94
CA GLU A 132 -6.71 9.63 8.95
C GLU A 132 -7.69 8.71 9.68
N CYS A 133 -7.67 7.41 9.39
CA CYS A 133 -8.48 6.41 10.08
C CYS A 133 -8.26 6.46 11.59
N ARG A 134 -7.01 6.56 12.05
CA ARG A 134 -6.69 6.69 13.47
C ARG A 134 -7.33 7.93 14.10
N ARG A 135 -7.16 9.10 13.47
CA ARG A 135 -7.69 10.37 13.99
C ARG A 135 -9.21 10.34 14.05
N LEU A 136 -9.85 9.85 13.00
CA LEU A 136 -11.31 9.74 12.91
C LEU A 136 -11.85 8.74 13.94
N PHE A 137 -11.18 7.60 14.13
CA PHE A 137 -11.54 6.63 15.18
C PHE A 137 -11.40 7.22 16.60
N GLN A 138 -10.33 7.97 16.87
CA GLN A 138 -10.17 8.67 18.15
C GLN A 138 -11.28 9.70 18.38
N ALA A 139 -11.66 10.45 17.34
CA ALA A 139 -12.74 11.43 17.42
C ALA A 139 -14.10 10.79 17.71
N ILE A 140 -14.44 9.67 17.05
CA ILE A 140 -15.71 8.98 17.35
C ILE A 140 -15.72 8.34 18.73
N LYS A 141 -14.60 7.79 19.22
CA LYS A 141 -14.51 7.27 20.59
C LYS A 141 -14.85 8.37 21.61
N HIS A 142 -14.35 9.59 21.38
CA HIS A 142 -14.62 10.71 22.26
C HIS A 142 -16.09 11.17 22.17
N LYS A 143 -16.62 11.33 20.95
CA LYS A 143 -18.01 11.78 20.72
C LYS A 143 -19.06 10.78 21.24
N TYR A 144 -18.81 9.48 21.04
CA TYR A 144 -19.70 8.40 21.40
C TYR A 144 -19.22 7.68 22.67
N ALA A 145 -18.65 8.40 23.63
CA ALA A 145 -18.08 7.84 24.86
C ALA A 145 -19.07 6.97 25.69
N HIS A 146 -20.38 7.07 25.46
CA HIS A 146 -21.37 6.18 26.08
C HIS A 146 -21.40 4.77 25.47
N SER A 147 -20.98 4.62 24.21
CA SER A 147 -20.91 3.33 23.49
C SER A 147 -19.55 2.67 23.61
N PHE A 148 -18.51 3.43 23.96
CA PHE A 148 -17.14 2.96 24.12
C PHE A 148 -16.73 2.95 25.59
N SER A 149 -15.87 2.01 25.98
CA SER A 149 -15.20 2.06 27.28
C SER A 149 -14.36 3.34 27.40
N GLU A 150 -14.36 3.94 28.60
CA GLU A 150 -13.47 5.06 28.96
C GLU A 150 -11.99 4.64 28.95
N ASP A 151 -11.71 3.36 29.17
CA ASP A 151 -10.36 2.83 29.12
C ASP A 151 -9.84 2.76 27.68
N ASN A 152 -8.70 3.40 27.43
CA ASN A 152 -8.07 3.40 26.12
C ASN A 152 -7.37 2.08 25.78
N GLU A 153 -7.07 1.25 26.78
CA GLU A 153 -6.39 -0.03 26.59
C GLU A 153 -7.35 -1.19 26.26
N THR A 154 -8.65 -0.91 26.08
CA THR A 154 -9.64 -1.94 25.75
C THR A 154 -9.84 -2.16 24.25
N TYR A 155 -9.31 -1.29 23.39
CA TYR A 155 -9.55 -1.31 21.94
C TYR A 155 -8.22 -1.35 21.16
N PHE A 156 -8.14 -2.27 20.20
CA PHE A 156 -6.94 -2.51 19.39
C PHE A 156 -7.32 -2.37 17.92
N TYR A 157 -6.96 -1.24 17.32
CA TYR A 157 -7.31 -0.90 15.95
C TYR A 157 -6.08 -1.05 15.04
N ASP A 158 -6.27 -1.59 13.84
CA ASP A 158 -5.21 -1.71 12.82
C ASP A 158 -5.03 -0.42 11.98
N ASN A 159 -5.77 0.64 12.30
CA ASN A 159 -5.87 1.88 11.51
C ASN A 159 -6.38 1.66 10.07
N GLN A 160 -7.06 0.56 9.81
CA GLN A 160 -7.70 0.24 8.54
C GLN A 160 -9.08 -0.36 8.79
N GLY A 161 -9.23 -1.68 8.74
CA GLY A 161 -10.53 -2.34 8.72
C GLY A 161 -10.81 -3.25 9.91
N LEU A 162 -9.87 -3.43 10.84
CA LEU A 162 -10.00 -4.41 11.93
C LEU A 162 -9.89 -3.74 13.29
N LEU A 163 -10.95 -3.89 14.07
CA LEU A 163 -10.98 -3.51 15.48
C LEU A 163 -11.14 -4.77 16.33
N PHE A 164 -10.28 -4.90 17.33
CA PHE A 164 -10.47 -5.86 18.41
C PHE A 164 -10.80 -5.11 19.70
N ALA A 165 -11.57 -5.75 20.57
CA ALA A 165 -11.87 -5.18 21.87
C ALA A 165 -11.84 -6.24 22.97
N ILE A 166 -11.42 -5.86 24.16
CA ILE A 166 -11.59 -6.65 25.40
C ILE A 166 -12.88 -6.20 26.13
N ALA A 167 -13.31 -4.95 25.92
CA ALA A 167 -14.64 -4.50 26.33
C ALA A 167 -15.58 -4.60 25.11
N PRO A 168 -16.60 -5.48 25.13
CA PRO A 168 -17.49 -5.61 23.99
C PRO A 168 -18.30 -4.32 23.76
N LEU A 169 -18.51 -4.01 22.49
CA LEU A 169 -19.58 -3.12 22.07
C LEU A 169 -20.91 -3.89 22.15
N ASP A 170 -21.99 -3.19 22.52
CA ASP A 170 -23.35 -3.72 22.55
C ASP A 170 -23.89 -3.87 21.11
N LEU A 171 -23.37 -4.90 20.41
CA LEU A 171 -23.69 -5.21 19.02
C LEU A 171 -23.85 -6.72 18.85
N SER A 172 -25.03 -7.13 18.41
CA SER A 172 -25.33 -8.51 18.00
C SER A 172 -24.58 -8.89 16.72
N LEU A 173 -24.52 -10.19 16.41
CA LEU A 173 -23.86 -10.66 15.18
C LEU A 173 -24.47 -9.99 13.93
N ASN A 174 -23.61 -9.47 13.05
CA ASN A 174 -23.97 -8.71 11.84
C ASN A 174 -24.66 -7.35 12.08
N GLU A 175 -24.88 -6.97 13.34
CA GLU A 175 -25.32 -5.63 13.69
C GLU A 175 -24.20 -4.62 13.43
N LYS A 176 -24.60 -3.40 13.11
CA LYS A 176 -23.70 -2.29 12.85
C LYS A 176 -24.06 -1.06 13.67
N MET A 177 -23.04 -0.34 14.09
CA MET A 177 -23.12 0.98 14.71
C MET A 177 -22.54 2.00 13.74
N ASP A 178 -23.35 2.98 13.34
CA ASP A 178 -22.91 4.08 12.47
C ASP A 178 -22.64 5.32 13.35
N CYS A 179 -21.38 5.75 13.43
CA CYS A 179 -20.94 6.93 14.15
C CYS A 179 -20.62 8.05 13.15
N MET A 180 -21.23 9.22 13.31
CA MET A 180 -21.09 10.32 12.36
C MET A 180 -20.31 11.50 12.96
N LEU A 181 -19.39 12.07 12.17
CA LEU A 181 -18.73 13.35 12.44
C LEU A 181 -19.24 14.40 11.45
N THR A 182 -19.70 15.55 11.97
CA THR A 182 -20.22 16.67 11.16
C THR A 182 -19.08 17.51 10.58
N ALA A 183 -19.39 18.35 9.58
CA ALA A 183 -18.42 19.31 9.03
C ALA A 183 -17.74 20.19 10.09
N GLU A 184 -18.47 20.62 11.12
CA GLU A 184 -17.94 21.45 12.21
C GLU A 184 -16.92 20.69 13.07
N GLU A 185 -17.25 19.44 13.42
CA GLU A 185 -16.36 18.56 14.20
C GLU A 185 -15.11 18.19 13.39
N LEU A 186 -15.28 17.92 12.09
CA LEU A 186 -14.18 17.66 11.17
C LEU A 186 -13.27 18.88 11.01
N ALA A 187 -13.85 20.08 10.92
CA ALA A 187 -13.08 21.31 10.87
C ALA A 187 -12.27 21.53 12.16
N ALA A 188 -12.79 21.13 13.33
CA ALA A 188 -12.03 21.20 14.58
C ALA A 188 -10.86 20.20 14.64
N LEU A 189 -10.99 19.02 14.02
CA LEU A 189 -9.94 18.00 13.97
C LEU A 189 -8.77 18.40 13.06
N SER A 190 -9.08 18.83 11.84
CA SER A 190 -8.09 19.33 10.89
C SER A 190 -8.78 20.15 9.79
N PRO A 191 -8.80 21.50 9.93
CA PRO A 191 -9.48 22.36 8.97
C PRO A 191 -9.04 22.14 7.51
N PRO A 192 -7.74 22.07 7.15
CA PRO A 192 -7.35 21.92 5.75
C PRO A 192 -7.60 20.52 5.19
N THR A 193 -7.53 19.48 6.03
CA THR A 193 -7.70 18.10 5.57
C THR A 193 -9.15 17.80 5.26
N TYR A 194 -10.07 18.27 6.09
CA TYR A 194 -11.47 17.86 6.03
C TYR A 194 -12.44 18.93 5.49
N ALA A 195 -11.95 20.12 5.11
CA ALA A 195 -12.77 21.23 4.59
C ALA A 195 -13.71 20.85 3.42
N SER A 196 -13.39 19.82 2.64
CA SER A 196 -14.21 19.39 1.52
C SER A 196 -15.29 18.37 1.88
N PHE A 197 -15.40 17.95 3.14
CA PHE A 197 -16.38 16.95 3.58
C PHE A 197 -17.55 17.59 4.29
N SER A 198 -18.77 17.15 3.96
CA SER A 198 -19.97 17.50 4.73
C SER A 198 -20.09 16.65 6.00
N GLU A 199 -19.68 15.40 5.92
CA GLU A 199 -19.70 14.44 7.02
C GLU A 199 -18.71 13.30 6.77
N VAL A 200 -18.35 12.62 7.86
CA VAL A 200 -17.65 11.33 7.84
C VAL A 200 -18.44 10.35 8.68
N ILE A 201 -18.66 9.15 8.14
CA ILE A 201 -19.36 8.05 8.79
C ILE A 201 -18.34 6.95 9.08
N VAL A 202 -18.29 6.54 10.35
CA VAL A 202 -17.53 5.38 10.83
C VAL A 202 -18.52 4.28 11.19
N THR A 203 -18.52 3.22 10.40
CA THR A 203 -19.38 2.05 10.59
C THR A 203 -18.59 0.96 11.29
N ILE A 204 -19.09 0.48 12.43
CA ILE A 204 -18.49 -0.64 13.17
C ILE A 204 -19.47 -1.80 13.14
N LYS A 205 -19.05 -2.93 12.56
CA LYS A 205 -19.88 -4.13 12.40
C LYS A 205 -19.33 -5.29 13.22
N ASN A 206 -20.19 -5.97 13.98
CA ASN A 206 -19.81 -7.23 14.61
C ASN A 206 -19.80 -8.36 13.57
N VAL A 207 -18.64 -8.95 13.35
CA VAL A 207 -18.42 -9.98 12.32
C VAL A 207 -18.17 -11.38 12.92
N ALA A 208 -18.24 -11.52 14.25
CA ALA A 208 -17.95 -12.78 14.91
C ALA A 208 -19.04 -13.15 15.92
N ALA A 209 -19.60 -14.35 15.76
CA ALA A 209 -20.67 -14.85 16.63
C ALA A 209 -20.23 -14.98 18.09
N ASN A 210 -18.95 -15.32 18.31
CA ASN A 210 -18.36 -15.52 19.63
C ASN A 210 -17.02 -14.79 19.77
N PRO A 211 -16.69 -14.31 20.99
CA PRO A 211 -15.35 -13.81 21.29
C PRO A 211 -14.31 -14.93 21.12
N MET A 212 -13.08 -14.55 20.78
CA MET A 212 -11.94 -15.44 20.76
C MET A 212 -11.29 -15.50 22.15
N THR A 213 -10.71 -16.64 22.55
CA THR A 213 -10.00 -16.79 23.83
C THR A 213 -8.49 -16.84 23.58
N VAL A 214 -7.77 -15.80 23.99
CA VAL A 214 -6.38 -15.54 23.58
C VAL A 214 -5.38 -16.63 24.07
N GLY A 215 -5.63 -17.24 25.23
CA GLY A 215 -4.77 -18.28 25.79
C GLY A 215 -4.97 -19.70 25.22
N HIS A 216 -6.01 -19.95 24.44
CA HIS A 216 -6.35 -21.31 23.97
C HIS A 216 -5.83 -21.55 22.55
N VAL A 217 -4.51 -21.45 22.33
CA VAL A 217 -3.89 -21.46 20.99
C VAL A 217 -4.33 -22.65 20.13
N MET A 218 -4.42 -23.84 20.71
CA MET A 218 -4.77 -25.06 19.98
C MET A 218 -6.18 -25.05 19.40
N THR A 219 -7.11 -24.20 19.88
CA THR A 219 -8.46 -24.10 19.29
C THR A 219 -8.47 -23.42 17.92
N TYR A 220 -7.36 -22.80 17.53
CA TYR A 220 -7.20 -22.08 16.27
C TYR A 220 -6.43 -22.87 15.21
N THR A 221 -5.91 -24.05 15.58
CA THR A 221 -5.07 -24.91 14.75
C THR A 221 -5.64 -26.32 14.68
N SER A 222 -5.67 -26.89 13.48
CA SER A 222 -6.27 -28.16 13.14
C SER A 222 -5.48 -28.78 11.97
N GLN A 223 -5.46 -30.10 11.92
CA GLN A 223 -4.91 -30.84 10.77
C GLN A 223 -5.78 -30.69 9.51
N VAL A 224 -7.08 -30.44 9.70
CA VAL A 224 -8.02 -30.05 8.64
C VAL A 224 -7.92 -28.54 8.47
N LEU A 225 -7.42 -28.08 7.32
CA LEU A 225 -7.12 -26.66 7.07
C LEU A 225 -8.35 -25.75 7.19
N GLU A 226 -9.53 -26.23 6.78
CA GLU A 226 -10.80 -25.49 6.84
C GLU A 226 -11.21 -25.12 8.28
N ASN A 227 -10.73 -25.89 9.27
CA ASN A 227 -11.01 -25.64 10.68
C ASN A 227 -10.00 -24.67 11.30
N ASN A 228 -8.95 -24.26 10.59
CA ASN A 228 -7.99 -23.29 11.09
C ASN A 228 -8.62 -21.90 11.13
N SER A 229 -8.32 -21.16 12.19
CA SER A 229 -8.81 -19.79 12.35
C SER A 229 -7.66 -18.82 12.56
N ARG A 230 -7.57 -17.81 11.68
CA ARG A 230 -6.53 -16.78 11.74
C ARG A 230 -6.83 -15.67 12.75
N ARG A 231 -7.96 -15.73 13.45
CA ARG A 231 -8.45 -14.67 14.35
C ARG A 231 -7.44 -14.33 15.45
N LEU A 232 -6.92 -15.35 16.13
CA LEU A 232 -5.91 -15.16 17.18
C LEU A 232 -4.63 -14.56 16.62
N GLN A 233 -4.13 -15.07 15.49
CA GLN A 233 -2.94 -14.53 14.85
C GLN A 233 -3.12 -13.05 14.47
N GLN A 234 -4.25 -12.69 13.87
CA GLN A 234 -4.57 -11.31 13.49
C GLN A 234 -4.67 -10.39 14.71
N PHE A 235 -5.34 -10.83 15.77
CA PHE A 235 -5.40 -10.07 17.02
C PHE A 235 -4.00 -9.80 17.58
N LEU A 236 -3.14 -10.82 17.68
CA LEU A 236 -1.79 -10.67 18.21
C LEU A 236 -0.90 -9.79 17.31
N GLU A 237 -1.08 -9.85 15.99
CA GLU A 237 -0.41 -8.94 15.04
C GLU A 237 -0.84 -7.47 15.27
N VAL A 238 -2.14 -7.22 15.47
CA VAL A 238 -2.64 -5.86 15.76
C VAL A 238 -2.21 -5.39 17.14
N LEU A 239 -2.35 -6.22 18.17
CA LEU A 239 -1.95 -5.95 19.55
C LEU A 239 -0.50 -5.49 19.65
N THR A 240 0.42 -6.25 19.05
CA THR A 240 1.86 -5.96 19.06
C THR A 240 2.25 -4.76 18.19
N SER A 241 1.31 -4.16 17.46
CA SER A 241 1.52 -2.97 16.63
C SER A 241 0.96 -1.68 17.25
N GLN A 242 0.24 -1.75 18.37
CA GLN A 242 -0.50 -0.57 18.84
C GLN A 242 0.42 0.62 19.12
N HIS A 243 1.60 0.39 19.73
CA HIS A 243 2.54 1.47 20.02
C HIS A 243 3.05 2.17 18.76
N MET A 244 3.49 1.41 17.75
CA MET A 244 3.97 2.01 16.48
C MET A 244 2.84 2.72 15.71
N LEU A 245 1.63 2.17 15.72
CA LEU A 245 0.45 2.78 15.07
C LEU A 245 -0.03 4.06 15.79
N ALA A 246 0.20 4.15 17.10
CA ALA A 246 -0.10 5.31 17.91
C ALA A 246 0.95 6.44 17.77
N ASN A 247 2.17 6.15 17.31
CA ASN A 247 3.29 7.09 17.26
C ASN A 247 3.86 7.32 15.83
N PRO A 248 3.08 7.87 14.88
CA PRO A 248 3.46 8.05 13.48
C PRO A 248 4.50 9.15 13.25
N ASN A 249 4.82 9.92 14.29
CA ASN A 249 5.91 10.89 14.26
C ASN A 249 7.26 10.24 14.58
N GLU A 250 7.23 9.01 15.11
CA GLU A 250 8.42 8.21 15.46
C GLU A 250 8.59 7.04 14.49
N PHE A 251 7.47 6.43 14.06
CA PHE A 251 7.47 5.25 13.21
C PHE A 251 6.79 5.47 11.86
N LEU A 252 7.43 4.97 10.81
CA LEU A 252 6.85 4.74 9.50
C LEU A 252 6.36 3.28 9.41
N THR A 253 5.05 3.09 9.42
CA THR A 253 4.43 1.76 9.48
C THR A 253 3.83 1.32 8.14
N TYR A 254 4.11 0.09 7.74
CA TYR A 254 3.49 -0.59 6.60
C TYR A 254 2.60 -1.72 7.12
N GLY A 255 1.32 -1.40 7.32
CA GLY A 255 0.37 -2.28 8.00
C GLY A 255 0.77 -2.55 9.46
N THR A 256 0.47 -3.75 9.93
CA THR A 256 0.72 -4.20 11.32
C THR A 256 1.99 -5.04 11.46
N ARG A 257 2.81 -5.15 10.40
CA ARG A 257 3.95 -6.07 10.37
C ARG A 257 5.29 -5.39 10.24
N SER A 258 5.34 -4.25 9.57
CA SER A 258 6.61 -3.58 9.28
C SER A 258 6.59 -2.17 9.84
N ALA A 259 7.64 -1.82 10.56
CA ALA A 259 7.84 -0.48 11.08
C ALA A 259 9.30 -0.07 10.95
N TYR A 260 9.51 1.19 10.59
CA TYR A 260 10.82 1.80 10.43
C TYR A 260 10.89 3.07 11.27
N LEU A 261 12.04 3.35 11.87
CA LEU A 261 12.27 4.58 12.61
C LEU A 261 12.35 5.77 11.64
N LEU A 262 11.60 6.83 11.93
CA LEU A 262 11.69 8.07 11.17
C LEU A 262 13.01 8.79 11.44
N ASP A 263 13.40 8.88 12.72
CA ASP A 263 14.69 9.40 13.18
C ASP A 263 15.44 8.29 13.93
N THR A 264 16.45 7.72 13.29
CA THR A 264 17.27 6.66 13.92
C THR A 264 18.18 7.20 15.02
N SER A 265 18.60 8.46 14.92
CA SER A 265 19.54 9.09 15.85
C SER A 265 18.92 9.30 17.23
N ALA A 266 17.60 9.58 17.28
CA ALA A 266 16.83 9.64 18.52
C ALA A 266 16.87 8.33 19.35
N HIS A 267 17.21 7.21 18.71
CA HIS A 267 17.34 5.89 19.35
C HIS A 267 18.80 5.45 19.51
N GLY A 268 19.77 6.36 19.33
CA GLY A 268 21.19 6.02 19.39
C GLY A 268 21.66 5.10 18.27
N LEU A 269 20.91 5.05 17.17
CA LEU A 269 21.25 4.29 15.98
C LEU A 269 21.69 5.24 14.87
N GLU A 270 22.75 4.89 14.15
CA GLU A 270 23.14 5.62 12.94
C GLU A 270 22.74 4.83 11.71
N ALA A 271 21.90 5.45 10.88
CA ALA A 271 21.61 4.97 9.54
C ALA A 271 22.26 5.89 8.52
N GLY A 272 23.06 5.30 7.63
CA GLY A 272 23.74 6.03 6.57
C GLY A 272 22.82 6.36 5.39
N HIS A 273 23.40 7.02 4.39
CA HIS A 273 22.76 7.21 3.10
C HIS A 273 23.17 6.09 2.14
N LEU A 274 22.24 5.60 1.32
CA LEU A 274 22.57 4.71 0.22
C LEU A 274 23.10 5.52 -0.98
N THR A 275 22.39 6.61 -1.30
CA THR A 275 22.76 7.58 -2.35
C THR A 275 22.36 8.99 -1.90
N LYS A 276 22.64 10.02 -2.71
CA LYS A 276 22.22 11.40 -2.40
C LYS A 276 20.71 11.60 -2.37
N ASP A 277 19.93 10.69 -2.94
CA ASP A 277 18.46 10.73 -3.00
C ASP A 277 17.78 9.64 -2.17
N LYS A 278 18.55 8.73 -1.55
CA LYS A 278 18.05 7.61 -0.76
C LYS A 278 18.80 7.48 0.57
N GLU A 279 18.06 7.49 1.65
CA GLU A 279 18.55 7.18 3.00
C GLU A 279 18.30 5.71 3.34
N ILE A 280 19.05 5.15 4.28
CA ILE A 280 18.72 3.84 4.85
C ILE A 280 17.87 4.10 6.10
N LYS A 281 16.72 3.42 6.24
CA LYS A 281 16.00 3.37 7.51
C LYS A 281 16.19 2.03 8.18
N ILE A 282 16.32 2.07 9.50
CA ILE A 282 16.36 0.89 10.36
C ILE A 282 14.95 0.64 10.87
N GLY A 283 14.54 -0.63 10.83
CA GLY A 283 13.22 -1.05 11.26
C GLY A 283 13.19 -2.53 11.60
N CYS A 284 11.99 -3.07 11.70
CA CYS A 284 11.77 -4.49 11.85
C CYS A 284 10.57 -4.95 11.03
N GLU A 285 10.61 -6.22 10.61
CA GLU A 285 9.43 -6.97 10.24
C GLU A 285 9.06 -7.91 11.38
N LYS A 286 7.77 -8.00 11.70
CA LYS A 286 7.23 -8.93 12.66
C LYS A 286 6.09 -9.74 12.07
N SER A 287 5.98 -10.99 12.50
CA SER A 287 4.81 -11.83 12.23
C SER A 287 4.48 -12.67 13.45
N VAL A 288 3.23 -13.12 13.55
CA VAL A 288 2.81 -14.06 14.59
C VAL A 288 2.59 -15.43 13.96
N LYS A 289 3.06 -16.48 14.63
CA LYS A 289 2.80 -17.87 14.26
C LYS A 289 2.21 -18.61 15.45
N LEU A 290 1.31 -19.55 15.15
CA LEU A 290 0.82 -20.52 16.14
C LEU A 290 1.62 -21.81 15.93
N VAL A 291 2.22 -22.33 17.00
CA VAL A 291 3.08 -23.51 17.00
C VAL A 291 2.58 -24.52 18.03
N GLU A 292 2.91 -25.80 17.83
CA GLU A 292 2.51 -26.90 18.72
C GLU A 292 2.99 -26.72 20.17
N GLY A 293 4.12 -26.04 20.36
CA GLY A 293 4.71 -25.83 21.68
C GLY A 293 5.29 -27.12 22.31
N PRO A 294 5.71 -27.06 23.58
CA PRO A 294 6.24 -28.22 24.28
C PRO A 294 5.14 -29.26 24.56
N MET A 295 5.51 -30.53 24.67
CA MET A 295 4.57 -31.57 25.10
C MET A 295 4.32 -31.46 26.61
N ARG A 296 3.05 -31.39 27.02
CA ARG A 296 2.62 -31.47 28.42
C ARG A 296 1.56 -32.54 28.57
N GLY A 297 1.80 -33.53 29.45
CA GLY A 297 0.86 -34.64 29.66
C GLY A 297 0.60 -35.48 28.39
N GLY A 298 1.57 -35.55 27.47
CA GLY A 298 1.44 -36.28 26.20
C GLY A 298 0.63 -35.55 25.13
N GLN A 299 0.29 -34.28 25.33
CA GLN A 299 -0.40 -33.44 24.35
C GLN A 299 0.41 -32.16 24.04
N PRO A 300 0.32 -31.60 22.82
CA PRO A 300 0.96 -30.32 22.50
C PRO A 300 0.37 -29.16 23.32
N ASP A 301 1.23 -28.41 24.02
CA ASP A 301 0.87 -27.17 24.70
C ASP A 301 1.08 -25.98 23.76
N GLY A 302 0.14 -25.82 22.83
CA GLY A 302 0.19 -24.81 21.76
C GLY A 302 0.63 -23.43 22.23
N LYS A 303 1.54 -22.81 21.48
CA LYS A 303 2.06 -21.45 21.76
C LYS A 303 1.85 -20.53 20.57
N ALA A 304 1.58 -19.27 20.86
CA ALA A 304 1.80 -18.21 19.89
C ALA A 304 3.22 -17.69 20.05
N VAL A 305 3.88 -17.40 18.93
CA VAL A 305 5.23 -16.81 18.89
C VAL A 305 5.24 -15.60 17.98
N ALA A 306 5.94 -14.55 18.38
CA ALA A 306 6.30 -13.42 17.54
C ALA A 306 7.65 -13.70 16.90
N LEU A 307 7.70 -13.73 15.57
CA LEU A 307 8.95 -13.71 14.82
C LEU A 307 9.31 -12.26 14.56
N ILE A 308 10.51 -11.83 14.94
CA ILE A 308 10.96 -10.45 14.79
C ILE A 308 12.31 -10.42 14.08
N ASP A 309 12.35 -9.76 12.93
CA ASP A 309 13.55 -9.58 12.13
C ASP A 309 13.88 -8.09 11.99
N VAL A 310 15.10 -7.72 12.38
CA VAL A 310 15.61 -6.36 12.17
C VAL A 310 15.97 -6.17 10.70
N LYS A 311 15.62 -5.02 10.13
CA LYS A 311 15.85 -4.68 8.72
C LYS A 311 16.52 -3.33 8.55
N LYS A 312 17.32 -3.24 7.49
CA LYS A 312 17.80 -1.99 6.90
C LYS A 312 17.28 -1.92 5.48
N THR A 313 16.49 -0.89 5.19
CA THR A 313 15.82 -0.75 3.89
C THR A 313 16.11 0.64 3.34
N PRO A 314 16.40 0.79 2.03
CA PRO A 314 16.54 2.09 1.42
C PRO A 314 15.18 2.78 1.26
N PHE A 315 15.11 4.05 1.66
CA PHE A 315 13.97 4.93 1.49
C PHE A 315 14.39 6.14 0.67
N HIS A 316 13.45 6.66 -0.10
CA HIS A 316 13.63 7.95 -0.75
C HIS A 316 13.62 9.07 0.29
N ILE A 317 14.58 9.99 0.16
CA ILE A 317 14.59 11.22 0.97
C ILE A 317 13.34 12.04 0.59
N PRO A 318 12.43 12.32 1.54
CA PRO A 318 11.15 12.97 1.24
C PRO A 318 11.26 14.49 1.10
N GLU A 319 12.35 15.10 1.58
CA GLU A 319 12.57 16.54 1.52
C GLU A 319 13.01 17.03 0.14
N GLY A 320 12.57 18.25 -0.20
CA GLY A 320 13.02 18.97 -1.39
C GLY A 320 12.01 18.96 -2.53
N THR A 321 12.45 19.47 -3.67
CA THR A 321 11.67 19.47 -4.92
C THR A 321 12.02 18.25 -5.76
N VAL A 322 11.15 17.88 -6.71
CA VAL A 322 11.45 16.84 -7.70
C VAL A 322 12.71 17.20 -8.51
N LEU A 323 12.96 18.49 -8.72
CA LEU A 323 14.18 18.98 -9.35
C LEU A 323 15.42 18.73 -8.47
N ASP A 324 15.34 18.97 -7.16
CA ASP A 324 16.44 18.66 -6.24
C ASP A 324 16.75 17.17 -6.21
N LYS A 325 15.70 16.34 -6.24
CA LYS A 325 15.84 14.88 -6.34
C LYS A 325 16.46 14.43 -7.66
N ALA A 326 16.04 15.01 -8.79
CA ALA A 326 16.64 14.75 -10.09
C ALA A 326 18.13 15.13 -10.12
N ARG A 327 18.50 16.26 -9.49
CA ARG A 327 19.90 16.66 -9.32
C ARG A 327 20.67 15.70 -8.44
N ALA A 328 20.07 15.19 -7.38
CA ALA A 328 20.69 14.19 -6.50
C ALA A 328 20.96 12.86 -7.25
N ILE A 329 19.99 12.39 -8.04
CA ILE A 329 20.12 11.17 -8.86
C ILE A 329 21.21 11.31 -9.94
N LEU A 330 21.26 12.47 -10.61
CA LEU A 330 22.19 12.71 -11.72
C LEU A 330 23.55 13.26 -11.28
N ASN A 331 23.64 13.80 -10.06
CA ASN A 331 24.76 14.59 -9.56
C ASN A 331 25.11 15.81 -10.43
N ARG A 332 24.12 16.39 -11.11
CA ARG A 332 24.22 17.60 -11.97
C ARG A 332 22.83 18.11 -12.34
N GLU A 333 22.77 19.24 -13.05
CA GLU A 333 21.50 19.70 -13.64
C GLU A 333 20.95 18.70 -14.68
N PRO A 334 19.64 18.38 -14.63
CA PRO A 334 18.99 17.54 -15.63
C PRO A 334 19.02 18.15 -17.04
N LYS A 335 19.21 17.31 -18.05
CA LYS A 335 19.11 17.65 -19.49
C LYS A 335 18.06 16.78 -20.17
N PRO A 336 17.41 17.20 -21.27
CA PRO A 336 16.38 16.42 -22.00
C PRO A 336 16.74 14.94 -22.23
N SER A 337 18.01 14.65 -22.53
CA SER A 337 18.52 13.28 -22.72
C SER A 337 18.46 12.38 -21.48
N ASP A 338 18.30 12.95 -20.28
CA ASP A 338 18.27 12.22 -19.01
C ASP A 338 16.88 11.66 -18.68
N ALA A 339 15.84 12.01 -19.45
CA ALA A 339 14.47 11.60 -19.18
C ALA A 339 14.31 10.06 -19.00
N PRO A 340 14.92 9.19 -19.84
CA PRO A 340 14.84 7.73 -19.62
C PRO A 340 15.49 7.25 -18.32
N ARG A 341 16.57 7.91 -17.87
CA ARG A 341 17.23 7.59 -16.61
C ARG A 341 16.40 8.06 -15.43
N LEU A 342 15.96 9.32 -15.46
CA LEU A 342 15.10 9.88 -14.43
C LEU A 342 13.78 9.12 -14.30
N LYS A 343 13.22 8.63 -15.41
CA LYS A 343 12.03 7.76 -15.38
C LYS A 343 12.26 6.53 -14.50
N LYS A 344 13.41 5.87 -14.58
CA LYS A 344 13.69 4.65 -13.80
C LYS A 344 13.69 4.90 -12.29
N ASP A 345 14.13 6.08 -11.87
CA ASP A 345 14.25 6.43 -10.44
C ASP A 345 13.07 7.24 -9.89
N LEU A 346 12.30 7.89 -10.76
CA LEU A 346 11.19 8.76 -10.36
C LEU A 346 9.82 8.15 -10.65
N ALA A 347 9.65 7.25 -11.63
CA ALA A 347 8.35 6.62 -11.87
C ALA A 347 7.81 5.96 -10.59
N GLU A 348 6.49 5.98 -10.43
CA GLU A 348 5.76 5.44 -9.27
C GLU A 348 5.95 6.21 -7.95
N LEU A 349 6.81 7.24 -7.92
CA LEU A 349 6.88 8.10 -6.74
C LEU A 349 5.63 8.96 -6.60
N VAL A 350 5.13 9.07 -5.37
CA VAL A 350 4.11 10.05 -5.03
C VAL A 350 4.76 11.41 -4.79
N VAL A 351 4.27 12.43 -5.48
CA VAL A 351 4.61 13.82 -5.22
C VAL A 351 3.36 14.61 -4.88
N TYR A 352 3.59 15.87 -4.50
CA TYR A 352 2.51 16.80 -4.25
C TYR A 352 2.80 18.19 -4.82
N THR A 353 1.72 18.92 -5.10
CA THR A 353 1.79 20.27 -5.62
C THR A 353 1.86 21.30 -4.49
N LYS A 354 2.61 22.38 -4.74
CA LYS A 354 2.74 23.54 -3.84
C LYS A 354 2.30 24.86 -4.49
N HIS A 355 1.80 24.82 -5.72
CA HIS A 355 1.48 26.02 -6.49
C HIS A 355 0.11 26.62 -6.12
N THR A 356 -0.76 25.86 -5.45
CA THR A 356 -2.03 26.34 -4.87
C THR A 356 -2.03 26.17 -3.35
N SER A 357 -3.04 26.70 -2.67
CA SER A 357 -3.27 26.49 -1.23
C SER A 357 -3.67 25.05 -0.90
N LYS A 358 -4.16 24.29 -1.88
CA LYS A 358 -4.57 22.90 -1.71
C LYS A 358 -3.49 21.96 -2.21
N GLU A 359 -2.99 21.11 -1.33
CA GLU A 359 -2.07 20.05 -1.70
C GLU A 359 -2.80 19.00 -2.55
N HIS A 360 -2.35 18.78 -3.78
CA HIS A 360 -2.78 17.67 -4.61
C HIS A 360 -1.64 16.69 -4.80
N ARG A 361 -1.92 15.40 -4.63
CA ARG A 361 -0.96 14.31 -4.76
C ARG A 361 -1.13 13.57 -6.07
N TYR A 362 -0.01 13.15 -6.63
CA TYR A 362 0.03 12.44 -7.91
C TYR A 362 1.13 11.40 -7.89
N VAL A 363 0.90 10.29 -8.59
CA VAL A 363 1.93 9.28 -8.87
C VAL A 363 2.66 9.69 -10.16
N VAL A 364 4.00 9.67 -10.16
CA VAL A 364 4.78 9.86 -11.39
C VAL A 364 4.46 8.70 -12.33
N GLU A 365 3.86 8.99 -13.47
CA GLU A 365 3.71 7.97 -14.51
C GLU A 365 4.94 7.94 -15.42
N ASN A 366 5.46 9.13 -15.76
CA ASN A 366 6.52 9.23 -16.76
C ASN A 366 7.32 10.53 -16.61
N VAL A 367 8.57 10.49 -17.11
CA VAL A 367 9.43 11.67 -17.29
C VAL A 367 9.67 11.83 -18.78
N ILE A 368 9.39 13.01 -19.33
CA ILE A 368 9.51 13.28 -20.77
C ILE A 368 10.64 14.27 -21.05
N ALA A 369 11.17 14.23 -22.27
CA ALA A 369 12.28 15.09 -22.69
C ALA A 369 11.83 16.53 -22.99
N ASP A 370 10.54 16.74 -23.25
CA ASP A 370 9.98 18.07 -23.44
C ASP A 370 10.11 18.90 -22.18
N THR A 371 10.27 20.19 -22.40
CA THR A 371 10.55 21.16 -21.35
C THR A 371 9.30 21.99 -21.09
N ALA A 372 9.24 22.68 -19.96
CA ALA A 372 8.10 23.55 -19.65
C ALA A 372 7.83 24.63 -20.73
N VAL A 373 8.87 25.00 -21.49
CA VAL A 373 8.81 26.03 -22.54
C VAL A 373 8.45 25.42 -23.91
N SER A 374 8.77 24.15 -24.14
CA SER A 374 8.52 23.49 -25.44
C SER A 374 7.24 22.64 -25.45
N MET A 375 6.79 22.16 -24.29
CA MET A 375 5.60 21.31 -24.18
C MET A 375 4.33 22.14 -24.32
N THR A 376 3.54 21.87 -25.35
CA THR A 376 2.21 22.46 -25.54
C THR A 376 1.10 21.48 -25.18
N PHE A 377 -0.06 22.02 -24.78
CA PHE A 377 -1.28 21.27 -24.60
C PHE A 377 -2.50 22.17 -24.85
N PRO A 378 -3.66 21.59 -25.19
CA PRO A 378 -4.88 22.37 -25.39
C PRO A 378 -5.40 22.89 -24.04
N TRP A 379 -5.48 24.21 -23.89
CA TRP A 379 -6.18 24.83 -22.77
C TRP A 379 -7.67 24.90 -23.09
N THR A 380 -8.41 23.92 -22.58
CA THR A 380 -9.83 23.72 -22.88
C THR A 380 -10.72 24.91 -22.51
N GLU A 381 -10.39 25.66 -21.45
CA GLU A 381 -11.17 26.83 -21.01
C GLU A 381 -11.04 28.02 -21.98
N GLU A 382 -9.88 28.20 -22.63
CA GLU A 382 -9.62 29.30 -23.56
C GLU A 382 -9.64 28.87 -25.04
N GLY A 383 -9.76 27.58 -25.31
CA GLY A 383 -9.84 27.03 -26.67
C GLY A 383 -8.57 27.20 -27.51
N ARG A 384 -7.40 27.37 -26.89
CA ARG A 384 -6.11 27.54 -27.57
C ARG A 384 -5.05 26.59 -27.05
N GLU A 385 -4.02 26.33 -27.86
CA GLU A 385 -2.81 25.69 -27.36
C GLU A 385 -1.94 26.71 -26.60
N VAL A 386 -1.39 26.27 -25.48
CA VAL A 386 -0.43 27.02 -24.67
C VAL A 386 0.71 26.12 -24.26
N THR A 387 1.86 26.72 -24.00
CA THR A 387 2.96 26.02 -23.33
C THR A 387 2.67 25.89 -21.84
N LEU A 388 3.35 24.94 -21.19
CA LEU A 388 3.23 24.77 -19.75
C LEU A 388 3.72 25.98 -18.95
N SER A 389 4.77 26.66 -19.40
CA SER A 389 5.24 27.91 -18.79
C SER A 389 4.21 29.03 -18.89
N GLU A 390 3.62 29.25 -20.07
CA GLU A 390 2.58 30.25 -20.28
C GLU A 390 1.35 29.98 -19.41
N PHE A 391 0.92 28.72 -19.33
CA PHE A 391 -0.21 28.32 -18.51
C PHE A 391 0.01 28.64 -17.02
N PHE A 392 1.19 28.33 -16.46
CA PHE A 392 1.48 28.62 -15.05
C PHE A 392 1.53 30.12 -14.76
N VAL A 393 2.06 30.92 -15.68
CA VAL A 393 2.08 32.38 -15.54
C VAL A 393 0.66 32.95 -15.60
N GLN A 394 -0.17 32.47 -16.51
CA GLN A 394 -1.51 33.03 -16.74
C GLN A 394 -2.53 32.54 -15.70
N LYS A 395 -2.56 31.24 -15.40
CA LYS A 395 -3.51 30.65 -14.45
C LYS A 395 -3.12 30.86 -12.99
N TYR A 396 -1.83 30.71 -12.66
CA TYR A 396 -1.36 30.74 -11.26
C TYR A 396 -0.52 31.96 -10.91
N ARG A 397 -0.23 32.86 -11.87
CA ARG A 397 0.65 34.02 -11.67
C ARG A 397 2.04 33.63 -11.15
N GLN A 398 2.54 32.47 -11.59
CA GLN A 398 3.82 31.91 -11.16
C GLN A 398 4.74 31.71 -12.35
N ASN A 399 5.98 32.19 -12.21
CA ASN A 399 7.05 31.90 -13.17
C ASN A 399 7.72 30.59 -12.80
N ILE A 400 7.81 29.66 -13.76
CA ILE A 400 8.58 28.42 -13.58
C ILE A 400 10.06 28.78 -13.63
N ARG A 401 10.73 28.71 -12.47
CA ARG A 401 12.19 28.87 -12.42
C ARG A 401 12.85 27.56 -12.80
N THR A 402 13.67 27.63 -13.84
CA THR A 402 14.71 26.65 -14.08
C THR A 402 15.98 27.09 -13.31
N GLY A 403 16.92 26.19 -13.01
CA GLY A 403 18.04 26.45 -12.10
C GLY A 403 18.84 27.75 -12.39
N LYS A 404 19.55 28.26 -11.36
CA LYS A 404 20.37 29.49 -11.46
C LYS A 404 21.26 29.46 -12.72
N PRO A 405 21.33 30.56 -13.51
CA PRO A 405 22.27 30.65 -14.61
C PRO A 405 23.69 30.61 -14.05
N SER A 406 24.43 29.54 -14.34
CA SER A 406 25.88 29.65 -14.36
C SER A 406 26.24 30.63 -15.48
N SER A 407 27.14 31.56 -15.19
CA SER A 407 27.44 32.79 -15.95
C SER A 407 27.91 32.61 -17.41
N ARG A 408 27.75 31.42 -18.01
CA ARG A 408 28.17 31.11 -19.39
C ARG A 408 27.22 30.21 -20.19
N THR A 409 26.00 29.93 -19.73
CA THR A 409 25.03 29.14 -20.52
C THR A 409 23.61 29.70 -20.43
N PRO A 410 22.85 29.75 -21.55
CA PRO A 410 21.44 30.11 -21.52
C PRO A 410 20.67 29.14 -20.62
N GLU A 411 19.60 29.66 -20.01
CA GLU A 411 18.72 29.00 -19.04
C GLU A 411 18.53 27.51 -19.35
N ALA A 412 18.97 26.64 -18.43
CA ALA A 412 18.80 25.20 -18.61
C ALA A 412 17.29 24.88 -18.56
N PRO A 413 16.70 24.12 -19.51
CA PRO A 413 15.27 23.85 -19.47
C PRO A 413 14.89 22.86 -18.37
N CYS A 414 13.80 23.10 -17.65
CA CYS A 414 13.21 22.09 -16.75
C CYS A 414 12.36 21.10 -17.55
N HIS A 415 12.55 19.81 -17.25
CA HIS A 415 11.75 18.71 -17.77
C HIS A 415 10.29 18.80 -17.34
N ALA A 416 9.39 18.45 -18.26
CA ALA A 416 8.03 18.11 -17.91
C ALA A 416 7.97 16.68 -17.33
N ILE A 417 7.23 16.55 -16.25
CA ILE A 417 6.92 15.25 -15.64
C ILE A 417 5.42 15.05 -15.82
N LEU A 418 5.04 13.86 -16.27
CA LEU A 418 3.66 13.46 -16.46
C LEU A 418 3.21 12.64 -15.24
N TRP A 419 2.00 12.93 -14.78
CA TRP A 419 1.45 12.31 -13.58
C TRP A 419 -0.03 11.97 -13.79
N THR A 420 -0.52 11.01 -13.03
CA THR A 420 -1.95 10.66 -12.97
C THR A 420 -2.55 11.08 -11.63
N SER A 421 -3.77 11.63 -11.66
CA SER A 421 -4.52 11.96 -10.44
C SER A 421 -5.25 10.72 -9.91
N GLU A 422 -5.30 10.54 -8.59
CA GLU A 422 -6.25 9.63 -7.97
C GLU A 422 -7.67 10.23 -8.08
N HIS A 423 -8.36 9.98 -9.18
CA HIS A 423 -9.81 10.06 -9.24
C HIS A 423 -10.35 8.65 -9.37
N GLY A 424 -10.91 8.17 -8.24
CA GLY A 424 -11.74 6.99 -8.07
C GLY A 424 -11.68 5.97 -9.20
N ASP A 425 -10.93 4.90 -8.95
CA ASP A 425 -11.17 3.54 -9.45
C ASP A 425 -12.57 3.38 -10.12
N TYR A 426 -12.62 3.57 -11.44
CA TYR A 426 -13.86 3.49 -12.26
C TYR A 426 -14.31 2.03 -12.49
N SER A 427 -13.83 1.10 -11.68
CA SER A 427 -14.09 -0.34 -11.80
C SER A 427 -15.39 -0.79 -11.14
N ASN A 428 -16.09 0.07 -10.37
CA ASN A 428 -17.32 -0.28 -9.65
C ASN A 428 -18.52 0.62 -9.98
N LEU A 429 -18.81 0.83 -11.27
CA LEU A 429 -20.14 1.21 -11.70
C LEU A 429 -20.83 -0.04 -12.24
N GLU A 430 -21.77 -0.63 -11.50
CA GLU A 430 -22.80 -1.45 -12.13
C GLU A 430 -23.73 -0.49 -12.89
N PRO A 431 -23.80 -0.54 -14.24
CA PRO A 431 -24.79 0.24 -14.95
C PRO A 431 -26.13 -0.53 -14.91
N PRO A 432 -27.25 0.14 -14.61
CA PRO A 432 -28.55 -0.48 -14.76
C PRO A 432 -28.81 -0.77 -16.26
N GLY A 433 -28.93 -2.06 -16.61
CA GLY A 433 -29.42 -2.55 -17.89
C GLY A 433 -28.51 -2.31 -19.11
N LEU A 434 -27.58 -3.24 -19.37
CA LEU A 434 -26.83 -3.28 -20.64
C LEU A 434 -27.69 -3.81 -21.79
N SER A 435 -27.67 -3.12 -22.92
CA SER A 435 -28.38 -3.50 -24.15
C SER A 435 -27.70 -4.66 -24.89
N VAL A 436 -28.52 -5.40 -25.64
CA VAL A 436 -28.20 -6.61 -26.44
C VAL A 436 -26.91 -6.55 -27.30
N PRO A 437 -26.43 -5.39 -27.82
CA PRO A 437 -25.19 -5.34 -28.60
C PRO A 437 -23.91 -5.65 -27.81
N ALA A 438 -23.85 -5.34 -26.51
CA ALA A 438 -22.66 -5.58 -25.68
C ALA A 438 -22.44 -7.07 -25.39
N GLN A 439 -23.54 -7.85 -25.32
CA GLN A 439 -23.50 -9.30 -25.16
C GLN A 439 -22.96 -9.97 -26.43
N ARG A 440 -23.36 -9.50 -27.62
CA ARG A 440 -22.86 -10.02 -28.91
C ARG A 440 -21.37 -9.76 -29.12
N TYR A 441 -20.84 -8.66 -28.60
CA TYR A 441 -19.41 -8.34 -28.71
C TYR A 441 -18.54 -9.28 -27.87
N LYS A 442 -18.98 -9.64 -26.65
CA LYS A 442 -18.32 -10.65 -25.82
C LYS A 442 -18.35 -12.04 -26.45
N GLU A 443 -19.48 -12.43 -27.04
CA GLU A 443 -19.61 -13.73 -27.71
C GLU A 443 -18.79 -13.80 -29.01
N MET A 444 -18.66 -12.71 -29.76
CA MET A 444 -17.78 -12.67 -30.94
C MET A 444 -16.30 -12.81 -30.60
N ILE A 445 -15.84 -12.22 -29.49
CA ILE A 445 -14.46 -12.36 -29.02
C ILE A 445 -14.18 -13.82 -28.60
N LYS A 446 -15.10 -14.45 -27.85
CA LYS A 446 -14.98 -15.88 -27.49
C LYS A 446 -14.93 -16.78 -28.73
N LEU A 447 -15.77 -16.52 -29.73
CA LEU A 447 -15.83 -17.33 -30.95
C LEU A 447 -14.57 -17.19 -31.82
N ALA A 448 -13.97 -15.99 -31.85
CA ALA A 448 -12.71 -15.74 -32.55
C ALA A 448 -11.54 -16.49 -31.91
N TRP A 449 -11.52 -16.57 -30.57
CA TRP A 449 -10.46 -17.25 -29.81
C TRP A 449 -10.59 -18.78 -29.81
N TYR A 450 -11.83 -19.28 -29.89
CA TYR A 450 -12.09 -20.71 -30.08
C TYR A 450 -11.63 -21.21 -31.47
N LYS A 451 -11.85 -20.41 -32.52
CA LYS A 451 -11.42 -20.76 -33.89
C LYS A 451 -9.91 -20.70 -34.12
N THR A 452 -9.15 -20.03 -33.26
CA THR A 452 -7.68 -19.95 -33.33
C THR A 452 -6.97 -20.96 -32.43
N GLY A 453 -7.69 -21.90 -31.79
CA GLY A 453 -7.12 -22.97 -30.94
C GLY A 453 -6.56 -22.51 -29.59
N TYR A 454 -6.62 -21.22 -29.27
CA TYR A 454 -5.92 -20.61 -28.13
C TYR A 454 -6.51 -21.02 -26.77
N LEU A 455 -7.81 -21.35 -26.71
CA LEU A 455 -8.49 -21.75 -25.48
C LEU A 455 -8.31 -23.24 -25.11
N GLU A 456 -7.83 -24.08 -26.03
CA GLU A 456 -7.52 -25.49 -25.72
C GLU A 456 -6.15 -25.64 -25.06
N GLU A 457 -5.19 -24.74 -25.34
CA GLU A 457 -3.84 -24.79 -24.77
C GLU A 457 -3.71 -24.00 -23.44
N HIS A 458 -4.58 -23.01 -23.20
CA HIS A 458 -4.48 -22.10 -22.04
C HIS A 458 -5.84 -21.76 -21.40
N PRO A 459 -6.45 -22.68 -20.61
CA PRO A 459 -7.79 -22.48 -20.05
C PRO A 459 -7.89 -21.46 -18.90
N ALA A 460 -6.78 -20.88 -18.41
CA ALA A 460 -6.75 -20.15 -17.13
C ALA A 460 -6.04 -18.79 -17.11
N GLU A 461 -5.70 -18.18 -18.25
CA GLU A 461 -5.12 -16.83 -18.25
C GLU A 461 -6.18 -15.76 -18.53
N PHE A 462 -6.61 -15.09 -17.46
CA PHE A 462 -7.43 -13.88 -17.53
C PHE A 462 -6.62 -12.72 -18.14
N VAL A 463 -7.04 -12.27 -19.31
CA VAL A 463 -6.48 -11.12 -20.03
C VAL A 463 -6.80 -9.82 -19.30
N THR A 464 -5.77 -9.07 -18.88
CA THR A 464 -5.88 -7.67 -18.47
C THR A 464 -5.95 -6.75 -19.71
N PRO A 465 -6.76 -5.68 -19.71
CA PRO A 465 -6.89 -4.83 -20.88
C PRO A 465 -5.81 -3.75 -20.90
N GLU A 466 -4.60 -4.12 -21.33
CA GLU A 466 -3.59 -3.15 -21.75
C GLU A 466 -3.25 -3.31 -23.24
N LYS A 467 -3.54 -2.23 -23.99
CA LYS A 467 -3.07 -1.92 -25.36
C LYS A 467 -3.63 -2.76 -26.52
N PHE A 468 -4.73 -2.28 -27.10
CA PHE A 468 -5.00 -2.46 -28.53
C PHE A 468 -5.43 -1.15 -29.18
N CYS A 469 -4.56 -0.58 -30.02
CA CYS A 469 -4.90 0.46 -30.99
C CYS A 469 -5.18 -0.18 -32.35
N PHE A 470 -6.45 -0.25 -32.77
CA PHE A 470 -6.77 -0.39 -34.18
C PHE A 470 -7.02 1.00 -34.79
N ARG A 471 -6.27 1.32 -35.84
CA ARG A 471 -6.58 2.40 -36.78
C ARG A 471 -7.70 1.91 -37.68
N SER A 472 -8.89 2.51 -37.63
CA SER A 472 -9.86 2.41 -38.73
C SER A 472 -10.38 3.79 -39.12
N ARG A 473 -10.42 4.02 -40.44
CA ARG A 473 -10.86 5.26 -41.06
C ARG A 473 -12.36 5.44 -40.91
N ILE A 474 -12.76 6.67 -40.65
CA ILE A 474 -14.12 7.21 -40.59
C ILE A 474 -14.97 6.72 -41.77
N TRP A 475 -16.15 6.15 -41.47
CA TRP A 475 -17.33 6.24 -42.32
C TRP A 475 -18.45 6.92 -41.52
N THR A 476 -18.91 8.04 -42.06
CA THR A 476 -20.03 8.84 -41.57
C THR A 476 -21.33 8.05 -41.59
N LEU A 477 -22.10 8.09 -40.50
CA LEU A 477 -23.56 7.99 -40.55
C LEU A 477 -24.18 8.62 -39.29
N SER A 478 -25.12 9.52 -39.55
CA SER A 478 -25.87 10.30 -38.59
C SER A 478 -26.82 9.44 -37.75
N ALA A 479 -26.78 9.58 -36.43
CA ALA A 479 -27.97 9.51 -35.57
C ALA A 479 -27.62 9.99 -34.16
N ARG A 480 -28.53 10.77 -33.57
CA ARG A 480 -28.45 11.32 -32.21
C ARG A 480 -28.30 10.20 -31.18
N ALA A 481 -27.13 10.11 -30.56
CA ALA A 481 -26.91 9.43 -29.29
C ALA A 481 -25.94 10.28 -28.48
N VAL A 482 -26.37 10.70 -27.29
CA VAL A 482 -25.54 11.40 -26.32
C VAL A 482 -24.46 10.43 -25.86
N SER A 483 -23.27 10.51 -26.46
CA SER A 483 -22.12 9.72 -26.02
C SER A 483 -21.40 10.49 -24.91
N TRP A 484 -21.30 9.83 -23.76
CA TRP A 484 -20.38 10.23 -22.71
C TRP A 484 -18.97 9.89 -23.18
N LEU A 485 -18.22 10.92 -23.58
CA LEU A 485 -16.79 10.81 -23.81
C LEU A 485 -16.10 10.52 -22.46
N CYS A 486 -15.46 9.36 -22.35
CA CYS A 486 -14.48 9.07 -21.30
C CYS A 486 -13.31 10.05 -21.44
N PHE A 487 -13.25 11.06 -20.58
CA PHE A 487 -12.07 11.91 -20.44
C PHE A 487 -11.09 11.24 -19.47
N SER A 488 -9.96 10.74 -20.00
CA SER A 488 -8.74 10.57 -19.20
C SER A 488 -8.17 11.98 -18.95
N ALA A 489 -8.36 12.49 -17.74
CA ALA A 489 -7.79 13.77 -17.34
C ALA A 489 -6.28 13.62 -17.13
N ARG A 490 -5.50 13.92 -18.18
CA ARG A 490 -4.05 14.06 -18.09
C ARG A 490 -3.74 15.44 -17.52
N ILE A 491 -3.28 15.49 -16.27
CA ILE A 491 -2.90 16.75 -15.61
C ILE A 491 -1.38 16.82 -15.57
N VAL A 492 -0.83 17.83 -16.23
CA VAL A 492 0.62 18.11 -16.28
C VAL A 492 0.90 19.28 -15.35
N CYS A 493 1.72 19.08 -14.32
CA CYS A 493 2.12 20.15 -13.40
C CYS A 493 3.59 19.98 -12.99
N ILE A 494 4.36 21.08 -13.01
CA ILE A 494 5.77 21.12 -12.60
C ILE A 494 5.93 21.87 -11.27
N THR A 495 6.98 21.47 -10.56
CA THR A 495 7.48 21.97 -9.30
C THR A 495 7.91 23.44 -9.35
N VAL A 496 7.42 24.26 -8.42
CA VAL A 496 7.79 25.67 -8.27
C VAL A 496 8.68 25.81 -7.03
N ALA A 497 9.91 26.31 -7.22
CA ALA A 497 10.76 26.79 -6.14
C ALA A 497 10.34 28.23 -5.80
N LEU A 498 9.69 28.42 -4.64
CA LEU A 498 9.28 29.73 -4.14
C LEU A 498 10.44 30.38 -3.36
N THR A 499 10.84 31.59 -3.75
CA THR A 499 11.52 32.53 -2.85
C THR A 499 10.64 33.77 -2.76
N ARG A 500 10.19 34.14 -1.55
CA ARG A 500 9.61 35.46 -1.29
C ARG A 500 10.67 36.51 -1.62
N ARG A 501 10.28 37.53 -2.39
CA ARG A 501 11.05 38.79 -2.47
C ARG A 501 10.81 39.58 -1.20
#